data_AF-A0A2U3L2G5-F1
#
_entry.id   AF-A0A2U3L2G5-F1
#
_cell.length_a   1.000
_cell.length_b   1.000
_cell.length_c   1.000
_cell.angle_alpha   90.00
_cell.angle_beta   90.00
_cell.angle_gamma   90.00
#
_symmetry.space_group_name_H-M   'P 1'
#
loop_
_entity.id
_entity.type
_entity.pdbx_description
1 polymer ?
#
loop_
_entity_poly.entity_id
_entity_poly.type
_entity_poly.pdbx_seq_one_letter_code
_entity_poly.pdbx_strand_id
1 'polypeptide(L)'
;MAIVHGDIVGAEAWLAAGFSGDPDLMRIYQSGADQYIEFAIATGALPPGTRRDKSDPESEWIRAMHKTALLAINHGVKEKTLGTYLGVPAWKAGAIINAHKAAYGVYWHWAEEHVKQGKKRGYVSTDFGWKLDVEHCQYNTILNFPQQSACGEVLRAACVFLCDRGWGPCLSAPHHDAIYMHVR
;
A
#
# COMPACT_ATOMS: atom_id res chain seq x y z
N MET A 1 -29.54 -11.08 13.00
CA MET A 1 -28.74 -11.27 11.76
C MET A 1 -28.23 -9.94 11.28
N ALA A 2 -26.93 -9.71 11.49
CA ALA A 2 -26.21 -8.51 11.08
C ALA A 2 -25.10 -8.90 10.09
N ILE A 3 -24.76 -7.97 9.19
CA ILE A 3 -23.57 -8.08 8.36
C ILE A 3 -22.43 -7.38 9.10
N VAL A 4 -21.33 -8.10 9.33
CA VAL A 4 -20.10 -7.56 9.88
C VAL A 4 -19.09 -7.42 8.75
N HIS A 5 -18.48 -6.24 8.65
CA HIS A 5 -17.40 -5.93 7.72
C HIS A 5 -16.13 -5.65 8.52
N GLY A 6 -15.05 -6.34 8.17
CA GLY A 6 -13.72 -6.10 8.72
C GLY A 6 -12.72 -5.86 7.60
N ASP A 7 -11.87 -4.85 7.74
CA ASP A 7 -10.90 -4.42 6.73
C ASP A 7 -9.52 -4.23 7.37
N ILE A 8 -8.46 -4.63 6.65
CA ILE A 8 -7.08 -4.44 7.06
C ILE A 8 -6.62 -3.07 6.55
N VAL A 9 -6.72 -2.08 7.43
CA VAL A 9 -6.41 -0.68 7.09
C VAL A 9 -4.95 -0.54 6.65
N GLY A 10 -4.72 -0.10 5.40
CA GLY A 10 -3.38 0.24 4.91
C GLY A 10 -2.45 -0.97 4.74
N ALA A 11 -3.00 -2.17 4.52
CA ALA A 11 -2.28 -3.43 4.46
C ALA A 11 -1.02 -3.38 3.57
N GLU A 12 -1.14 -2.89 2.33
CA GLU A 12 -0.01 -2.83 1.38
C GLU A 12 1.13 -1.93 1.87
N ALA A 13 0.80 -0.81 2.52
CA ALA A 13 1.80 0.12 3.03
C ALA A 13 2.53 -0.45 4.25
N TRP A 14 1.83 -1.20 5.09
CA TRP A 14 2.43 -1.85 6.25
C TRP A 14 3.35 -3.00 5.84
N LEU A 15 2.95 -3.77 4.82
CA LEU A 15 3.82 -4.78 4.21
C LEU A 15 5.02 -4.14 3.53
N ALA A 16 4.85 -3.02 2.82
CA ALA A 16 5.96 -2.27 2.26
C ALA A 16 6.95 -1.82 3.34
N ALA A 17 6.46 -1.32 4.48
CA ALA A 17 7.29 -0.97 5.63
C ALA A 17 8.05 -2.19 6.16
N GLY A 18 7.34 -3.30 6.41
CA GLY A 18 7.93 -4.53 6.95
C GLY A 18 8.96 -5.18 6.03
N PHE A 19 8.71 -5.24 4.72
CA PHE A 19 9.64 -5.85 3.77
C PHE A 19 10.88 -5.00 3.50
N SER A 20 10.72 -3.68 3.41
CA SER A 20 11.84 -2.78 3.18
C SER A 20 12.66 -2.49 4.42
N GLY A 21 12.04 -2.53 5.60
CA GLY A 21 12.66 -2.05 6.84
C GLY A 21 12.94 -0.55 6.82
N ASP A 22 12.26 0.22 5.96
CA ASP A 22 12.46 1.66 5.86
C ASP A 22 12.09 2.34 7.20
N PRO A 23 13.02 3.09 7.83
CA PRO A 23 12.83 3.59 9.18
C PRO A 23 11.65 4.56 9.29
N ASP A 24 11.39 5.36 8.26
CA ASP A 24 10.28 6.31 8.25
C ASP A 24 8.95 5.61 8.04
N LEU A 25 8.87 4.64 7.13
CA LEU A 25 7.66 3.82 6.97
C LEU A 25 7.37 3.00 8.24
N MET A 26 8.40 2.42 8.86
CA MET A 26 8.26 1.66 10.11
C MET A 26 7.82 2.56 11.27
N ARG A 27 8.35 3.80 11.36
CA ARG A 27 7.88 4.79 12.33
C ARG A 27 6.40 5.09 12.15
N ILE A 28 5.96 5.38 10.92
CA ILE A 28 4.56 5.68 10.59
C ILE A 28 3.65 4.53 11.00
N TYR A 29 4.06 3.29 10.68
CA TYR A 29 3.35 2.07 11.07
C TYR A 29 3.23 1.94 12.59
N GLN A 30 4.34 2.03 13.32
CA GLN A 30 4.38 1.87 14.78
C GLN A 30 3.62 2.96 15.53
N SER A 31 3.64 4.20 15.02
CA SER A 31 2.94 5.31 15.66
C SER A 31 1.43 5.34 15.39
N GLY A 32 0.94 4.53 14.43
CA GLY A 32 -0.44 4.60 13.95
C GLY A 32 -0.78 5.94 13.27
N ALA A 33 0.24 6.63 12.73
CA ALA A 33 0.02 7.91 12.06
C ALA A 33 -0.69 7.69 10.71
N ASP A 34 -1.45 8.68 10.25
CA ASP A 34 -2.07 8.60 8.93
C ASP A 34 -1.00 8.75 7.85
N GLN A 35 -0.67 7.64 7.18
CA GLN A 35 0.37 7.59 6.15
C GLN A 35 0.23 8.64 5.04
N TYR A 36 -1.01 9.06 4.73
CA TYR A 36 -1.24 10.04 3.67
C TYR A 36 -0.96 11.47 4.15
N ILE A 37 -1.21 11.74 5.44
CA ILE A 37 -0.77 12.98 6.10
C ILE A 37 0.75 13.01 6.21
N GLU A 38 1.37 11.91 6.65
CA GLU A 38 2.84 11.82 6.76
C GLU A 38 3.52 11.98 5.39
N PHE A 39 2.94 11.38 4.35
CA PHE A 39 3.41 11.60 2.98
C PHE A 39 3.23 13.07 2.55
N ALA A 40 2.09 13.70 2.87
CA ALA A 40 1.87 15.12 2.59
C ALA A 40 2.85 16.05 3.35
N ILE A 41 3.26 15.68 4.56
CA ILE A 41 4.32 16.39 5.28
C ILE A 41 5.67 16.21 4.56
N ALA A 42 5.97 14.99 4.13
CA ALA A 42 7.21 14.69 3.41
C ALA A 42 7.33 15.42 2.05
N THR A 43 6.21 15.72 1.39
CA THR A 43 6.19 16.56 0.17
C THR A 43 6.18 18.06 0.46
N GLY A 44 6.10 18.47 1.73
CA GLY A 44 5.95 19.86 2.15
C GLY A 44 4.54 20.44 1.92
N ALA A 45 3.54 19.61 1.61
CA ALA A 45 2.16 20.03 1.42
C ALA A 45 1.41 20.27 2.74
N LEU A 46 1.88 19.68 3.85
CA LEU A 46 1.37 19.94 5.20
C LEU A 46 2.53 20.26 6.16
N PRO A 47 2.30 21.07 7.21
CA PRO A 47 3.34 21.39 8.18
C PRO A 47 3.73 20.17 9.02
N PRO A 48 4.98 20.10 9.51
CA PRO A 48 5.41 19.04 10.41
C PRO A 48 4.52 18.95 11.66
N GLY A 49 4.15 17.72 12.04
CA GLY A 49 3.29 17.47 13.20
C GLY A 49 1.79 17.58 12.94
N THR A 50 1.36 17.85 11.70
CA THR A 50 -0.07 17.77 11.33
C THR A 50 -0.63 16.39 11.65
N ARG A 51 -1.76 16.38 12.34
CA ARG A 51 -2.56 15.18 12.59
C ARG A 51 -3.83 15.24 11.75
N ARG A 52 -4.37 14.08 11.40
CA ARG A 52 -5.62 14.02 10.65
C ARG A 52 -6.75 14.64 11.45
N ASP A 53 -7.35 15.68 10.90
CA ASP A 53 -8.57 16.31 11.39
C ASP A 53 -9.63 16.29 10.30
N LYS A 54 -10.74 15.57 10.54
CA LYS A 54 -11.85 15.46 9.58
C LYS A 54 -12.68 16.74 9.48
N SER A 55 -12.55 17.64 10.44
CA SER A 55 -13.26 18.92 10.47
C SER A 55 -12.57 20.01 9.66
N ASP A 56 -11.30 19.81 9.29
CA ASP A 56 -10.53 20.68 8.40
C ASP A 56 -10.65 20.21 6.93
N PRO A 57 -11.45 20.89 6.10
CA PRO A 57 -11.65 20.48 4.71
C PRO A 57 -10.38 20.60 3.85
N GLU A 58 -9.49 21.53 4.18
CA GLU A 58 -8.27 21.76 3.41
C GLU A 58 -7.28 20.62 3.66
N SER A 59 -7.02 20.27 4.92
CA SER A 59 -6.17 19.13 5.27
C SER A 59 -6.73 17.82 4.73
N GLU A 60 -8.05 17.58 4.77
CA GLU A 60 -8.62 16.35 4.19
C GLU A 60 -8.53 16.33 2.65
N TRP A 61 -8.63 17.48 1.97
CA TRP A 61 -8.41 17.55 0.53
C TRP A 61 -6.95 17.21 0.17
N ILE A 62 -5.98 17.79 0.90
CA ILE A 62 -4.55 17.51 0.70
C ILE A 62 -4.27 16.02 0.97
N ARG A 63 -4.85 15.46 2.04
CA ARG A 63 -4.75 14.04 2.37
C ARG A 63 -5.31 13.15 1.26
N ALA A 64 -6.48 13.49 0.70
CA ALA A 64 -7.09 12.74 -0.40
C ALA A 64 -6.20 12.74 -1.66
N MET A 65 -5.59 13.89 -1.97
CA MET A 65 -4.63 14.01 -3.07
C MET A 65 -3.40 13.11 -2.85
N HIS A 66 -2.84 13.12 -1.63
CA HIS A 66 -1.69 12.29 -1.29
C HIS A 66 -2.04 10.81 -1.20
N LYS A 67 -3.27 10.45 -0.83
CA LYS A 67 -3.77 9.08 -0.93
C LYS A 67 -3.78 8.59 -2.37
N THR A 68 -4.39 9.34 -3.28
CA THR A 68 -4.41 8.99 -4.72
C THR A 68 -2.99 8.88 -5.27
N ALA A 69 -2.11 9.81 -4.89
CA ALA A 69 -0.72 9.80 -5.31
C ALA A 69 0.04 8.58 -4.79
N LEU A 70 -0.05 8.28 -3.50
CA LEU A 70 0.65 7.16 -2.87
C LEU A 70 0.24 5.82 -3.50
N LEU A 71 -1.06 5.58 -3.67
CA LEU A 71 -1.57 4.37 -4.29
C LEU A 71 -1.07 4.21 -5.73
N ALA A 72 -1.12 5.28 -6.52
CA ALA A 72 -0.64 5.25 -7.89
C ALA A 72 0.88 5.05 -7.95
N ILE A 73 1.64 5.71 -7.06
CA ILE A 73 3.10 5.58 -6.94
C ILE A 73 3.49 4.14 -6.59
N ASN A 74 2.78 3.52 -5.65
CA ASN A 74 2.98 2.13 -5.30
C ASN A 74 2.71 1.20 -6.49
N HIS A 75 1.83 1.60 -7.42
CA HIS A 75 1.64 0.90 -8.69
C HIS A 75 2.64 1.24 -9.81
N GLY A 76 3.67 2.03 -9.51
CA GLY A 76 4.72 2.39 -10.46
C GLY A 76 4.28 3.34 -11.58
N VAL A 77 3.23 4.15 -11.37
CA VAL A 77 2.81 5.11 -12.39
C VAL A 77 3.89 6.15 -12.70
N LYS A 78 3.82 6.72 -13.91
CA LYS A 78 4.69 7.82 -14.35
C LYS A 78 4.01 9.18 -14.18
N GLU A 79 4.78 10.24 -14.33
CA GLU A 79 4.37 11.61 -14.02
C GLU A 79 3.15 12.05 -14.81
N LYS A 80 3.06 11.65 -16.09
CA LYS A 80 1.90 11.98 -16.95
C LYS A 80 0.60 11.39 -16.42
N THR A 81 0.60 10.09 -16.12
CA THR A 81 -0.58 9.37 -15.60
C THR A 81 -0.98 9.91 -14.23
N LEU A 82 0.00 10.13 -13.35
CA LEU A 82 -0.27 10.72 -12.04
C LEU A 82 -0.82 12.14 -12.15
N GLY A 83 -0.30 12.95 -13.08
CA GLY A 83 -0.81 14.29 -13.37
C GLY A 83 -2.28 14.28 -13.76
N THR A 84 -2.71 13.31 -14.59
CA THR A 84 -4.12 13.13 -14.93
C THR A 84 -4.97 12.77 -13.70
N TYR A 85 -4.51 11.85 -12.85
CA TYR A 85 -5.27 11.46 -11.64
C TYR A 85 -5.43 12.59 -10.63
N LEU A 86 -4.41 13.44 -10.52
CA LEU A 86 -4.37 14.56 -9.59
C LEU A 86 -4.91 15.86 -10.19
N GLY A 87 -5.18 15.92 -11.50
CA GLY A 87 -5.53 17.17 -12.17
C GLY A 87 -4.42 18.23 -12.11
N VAL A 88 -3.15 17.81 -12.11
CA VAL A 88 -1.99 18.72 -12.05
C VAL A 88 -1.06 18.51 -13.25
N PRO A 89 -0.25 19.53 -13.62
CA PRO A 89 0.76 19.37 -14.67
C PRO A 89 1.75 18.24 -14.35
N ALA A 90 2.23 17.55 -15.40
CA ALA A 90 3.15 16.42 -15.26
C ALA A 90 4.42 16.75 -14.45
N TRP A 91 4.96 17.97 -14.56
CA TRP A 91 6.13 18.36 -13.76
C TRP A 91 5.85 18.35 -12.25
N LYS A 92 4.63 18.75 -11.85
CA LYS A 92 4.22 18.77 -10.43
C LYS A 92 3.98 17.35 -9.93
N ALA A 93 3.37 16.51 -10.75
CA ALA A 93 3.25 15.08 -10.45
C ALA A 93 4.63 14.41 -10.31
N GLY A 94 5.58 14.73 -11.19
CA GLY A 94 6.96 14.25 -11.07
C GLY A 94 7.66 14.72 -9.80
N ALA A 95 7.44 15.95 -9.37
CA ALA A 95 7.94 16.43 -8.08
C ALA A 95 7.37 15.62 -6.90
N ILE A 96 6.08 15.24 -6.93
CA ILE A 96 5.47 14.39 -5.89
C ILE A 96 6.09 12.99 -5.88
N ILE A 97 6.30 12.37 -7.05
CA ILE A 97 6.96 11.07 -7.16
C ILE A 97 8.39 11.14 -6.60
N ASN A 98 9.15 12.16 -6.99
CA ASN A 98 10.52 12.34 -6.55
C ASN A 98 10.62 12.63 -5.05
N ALA A 99 9.69 13.40 -4.49
CA ALA A 99 9.61 13.65 -3.06
C ALA A 99 9.32 12.36 -2.29
N HIS A 100 8.39 11.52 -2.77
CA HIS A 100 8.16 10.20 -2.18
C HIS A 100 9.42 9.31 -2.24
N LYS A 101 10.13 9.33 -3.37
CA LYS A 101 11.39 8.60 -3.54
C LYS A 101 12.48 9.07 -2.61
N ALA A 102 12.59 10.38 -2.42
CA ALA A 102 13.57 10.98 -1.52
C ALA A 102 13.24 10.70 -0.05
N ALA A 103 11.95 10.73 0.32
CA ALA A 103 11.50 10.49 1.69
C ALA A 103 11.70 9.03 2.12
N TYR A 104 11.43 8.07 1.24
CA TYR A 104 11.44 6.64 1.56
C TYR A 104 12.52 5.87 0.78
N GLY A 105 13.75 6.38 0.81
CA GLY A 105 14.84 5.89 -0.04
C GLY A 105 15.19 4.42 0.20
N VAL A 106 15.06 3.92 1.44
CA VAL A 106 15.33 2.51 1.76
C VAL A 106 14.26 1.62 1.13
N TYR A 107 12.99 2.03 1.20
CA TYR A 107 11.91 1.35 0.49
C TYR A 107 12.15 1.27 -1.01
N TRP A 108 12.53 2.37 -1.66
CA TRP A 108 12.76 2.35 -3.11
C TRP A 108 13.97 1.52 -3.51
N HIS A 109 15.04 1.54 -2.72
CA HIS A 109 16.18 0.68 -2.96
C HIS A 109 15.78 -0.80 -2.88
N TRP A 110 15.03 -1.18 -1.83
CA TRP A 110 14.50 -2.53 -1.68
C TRP A 110 13.60 -2.93 -2.86
N ALA A 111 12.66 -2.06 -3.26
CA ALA A 111 11.68 -2.36 -4.31
C ALA A 111 12.35 -2.52 -5.69
N GLU A 112 13.32 -1.65 -6.01
CA GLU A 112 14.06 -1.71 -7.28
C GLU A 112 14.99 -2.93 -7.33
N GLU A 113 15.65 -3.26 -6.21
CA GLU A 113 16.48 -4.47 -6.11
C GLU A 113 15.62 -5.75 -6.18
N HIS A 114 14.43 -5.75 -5.58
CA HIS A 114 13.48 -6.86 -5.70
C HIS A 114 13.13 -7.16 -7.16
N VAL A 115 12.82 -6.13 -7.95
CA VAL A 115 12.52 -6.28 -9.38
C VAL A 115 13.73 -6.84 -10.14
N LYS A 116 14.92 -6.29 -9.88
CA LYS A 116 16.16 -6.71 -10.53
C LYS A 116 16.50 -8.17 -10.23
N GLN A 117 16.41 -8.58 -8.96
CA GLN A 117 16.65 -9.96 -8.55
C GLN A 117 15.58 -10.90 -9.10
N GLY A 118 14.32 -10.48 -9.10
CA GLY A 118 13.21 -11.22 -9.72
C GLY A 118 13.48 -11.52 -11.19
N LYS A 119 13.86 -10.51 -11.97
CA LYS A 119 14.23 -10.67 -13.39
C LYS A 119 15.43 -11.58 -13.60
N LYS A 120 16.47 -11.47 -12.77
CA LYS A 120 17.64 -12.35 -12.84
C LYS A 120 17.29 -13.80 -12.54
N ARG A 121 16.38 -14.02 -11.58
CA ARG A 121 15.95 -15.35 -11.13
C ARG A 121 14.89 -15.99 -12.04
N GLY A 122 14.17 -15.18 -12.83
CA GLY A 122 13.04 -15.62 -13.65
C GLY A 122 11.72 -15.71 -12.89
N TYR A 123 11.70 -15.42 -11.58
CA TYR A 123 10.46 -15.35 -10.81
C TYR A 123 10.59 -14.49 -9.54
N VAL A 124 9.45 -14.01 -9.05
CA VAL A 124 9.28 -13.46 -7.70
C VAL A 124 8.34 -14.36 -6.88
N SER A 125 8.48 -14.34 -5.56
CA SER A 125 7.65 -15.15 -4.67
C SER A 125 7.47 -14.48 -3.31
N THR A 126 6.36 -14.78 -2.67
CA THR A 126 6.06 -14.41 -1.27
C THR A 126 6.64 -15.41 -0.27
N ASP A 127 6.52 -15.07 1.02
CA ASP A 127 6.97 -15.91 2.14
C ASP A 127 6.16 -17.22 2.26
N PHE A 128 4.87 -17.23 1.89
CA PHE A 128 4.07 -18.46 1.85
C PHE A 128 4.14 -19.19 0.49
N GLY A 129 5.06 -18.79 -0.39
CA GLY A 129 5.40 -19.53 -1.60
C GLY A 129 4.53 -19.26 -2.82
N TRP A 130 3.69 -18.22 -2.81
CA TRP A 130 3.02 -17.77 -4.03
C TRP A 130 4.07 -17.24 -5.01
N LYS A 131 4.21 -17.93 -6.14
CA LYS A 131 5.20 -17.62 -7.18
C LYS A 131 4.55 -16.91 -8.38
N LEU A 132 5.22 -15.88 -8.90
CA LEU A 132 4.92 -15.23 -10.17
C LEU A 132 6.13 -15.37 -11.11
N ASP A 133 5.89 -15.94 -12.29
CA ASP A 133 6.85 -15.93 -13.39
C ASP A 133 6.99 -14.52 -13.97
N VAL A 134 8.22 -14.04 -14.16
CA VAL A 134 8.46 -12.65 -14.58
C VAL A 134 8.86 -12.49 -16.05
N GLU A 135 8.94 -13.57 -16.84
CA GLU A 135 9.45 -13.53 -18.22
C GLU A 135 8.71 -12.50 -19.09
N HIS A 136 7.39 -12.42 -18.96
CA HIS A 136 6.53 -11.50 -19.71
C HIS A 136 5.88 -10.42 -18.82
N CYS A 137 6.30 -10.32 -17.56
CA CYS A 137 5.74 -9.34 -16.64
C CYS A 137 6.28 -7.94 -16.90
N GLN A 138 5.38 -6.96 -16.84
CA GLN A 138 5.76 -5.55 -16.86
C GLN A 138 6.51 -5.19 -15.57
N TYR A 139 7.37 -4.17 -15.63
CA TYR A 139 8.13 -3.70 -14.47
C TYR A 139 7.23 -3.45 -13.26
N ASN A 140 6.11 -2.75 -13.46
CA ASN A 140 5.16 -2.42 -12.38
C ASN A 140 4.49 -3.68 -11.79
N THR A 141 4.26 -4.72 -12.59
CA THR A 141 3.70 -5.99 -12.07
C THR A 141 4.65 -6.62 -11.07
N ILE A 142 5.95 -6.66 -11.40
CA ILE A 142 6.98 -7.23 -10.53
C ILE A 142 7.18 -6.34 -9.28
N LEU A 143 7.13 -5.01 -9.46
CA LEU A 143 7.28 -4.04 -8.37
C LEU A 143 6.18 -4.18 -7.31
N ASN A 144 4.94 -4.37 -7.75
CA ASN A 144 3.77 -4.39 -6.87
C ASN A 144 3.51 -5.78 -6.27
N PHE A 145 4.03 -6.82 -6.92
CA PHE A 145 3.72 -8.20 -6.58
C PHE A 145 3.91 -8.49 -5.08
N PRO A 146 5.05 -8.16 -4.43
CA PRO A 146 5.28 -8.55 -3.03
C PRO A 146 4.20 -8.02 -2.10
N GLN A 147 3.84 -6.74 -2.19
CA GLN A 147 2.84 -6.11 -1.33
C GLN A 147 1.45 -6.69 -1.57
N GLN A 148 1.02 -6.80 -2.84
CA GLN A 148 -0.32 -7.28 -3.18
C GLN A 148 -0.54 -8.75 -2.85
N SER A 149 0.43 -9.59 -3.21
CA SER A 149 0.32 -11.03 -2.97
C SER A 149 0.42 -11.35 -1.49
N ALA A 150 1.29 -10.66 -0.73
CA ALA A 150 1.36 -10.82 0.71
C ALA A 150 0.08 -10.33 1.42
N CYS A 151 -0.55 -9.24 0.97
CA CYS A 151 -1.90 -8.86 1.43
C CYS A 151 -2.90 -10.01 1.26
N GLY A 152 -2.91 -10.63 0.08
CA GLY A 152 -3.76 -11.77 -0.21
C GLY A 152 -3.47 -12.98 0.68
N GLU A 153 -2.20 -13.20 1.05
CA GLU A 153 -1.80 -14.27 1.96
C GLU A 153 -2.22 -14.00 3.40
N VAL A 154 -2.08 -12.76 3.88
CA VAL A 154 -2.56 -12.34 5.20
C VAL A 154 -4.07 -12.55 5.29
N LEU A 155 -4.83 -12.14 4.27
CA LEU A 155 -6.27 -12.36 4.24
C LEU A 155 -6.63 -13.85 4.21
N ARG A 156 -5.90 -14.66 3.41
CA ARG A 156 -6.10 -16.11 3.36
C ARG A 156 -5.86 -16.74 4.72
N ALA A 157 -4.79 -16.36 5.42
CA ALA A 157 -4.49 -16.81 6.77
C ALA A 157 -5.60 -16.39 7.75
N ALA A 158 -6.09 -15.16 7.67
CA ALA A 158 -7.20 -14.68 8.49
C ALA A 158 -8.47 -15.51 8.28
N CYS A 159 -8.82 -15.84 7.03
CA CYS A 159 -9.95 -16.71 6.70
C CYS A 159 -9.79 -18.12 7.27
N VAL A 160 -8.59 -18.73 7.15
CA VAL A 160 -8.30 -20.04 7.76
C VAL A 160 -8.47 -19.96 9.28
N PHE A 161 -7.91 -18.93 9.92
CA PHE A 161 -8.03 -18.74 11.36
C PHE A 161 -9.48 -18.52 11.84
N LEU A 162 -10.33 -17.90 11.03
CA LEU A 162 -11.76 -17.77 11.31
C LEU A 162 -12.46 -19.13 11.25
N CYS A 163 -12.18 -19.91 10.20
CA CYS A 163 -12.71 -21.27 10.07
C CYS A 163 -12.31 -22.16 11.25
N ASP A 164 -11.01 -22.18 11.61
CA ASP A 164 -10.49 -22.97 12.71
C ASP A 164 -11.09 -22.59 14.08
N ARG A 165 -11.50 -21.32 14.23
CA ARG A 165 -12.18 -20.81 15.42
C ARG A 165 -13.70 -21.02 15.41
N GLY A 166 -14.24 -21.74 14.42
CA GLY A 166 -15.67 -22.04 14.31
C GLY A 166 -16.51 -20.92 13.69
N TRP A 167 -15.89 -19.84 13.19
CA TRP A 167 -16.59 -18.74 12.52
C TRP A 167 -16.77 -18.95 11.03
N GLY A 168 -16.27 -20.05 10.47
CA GLY A 168 -16.40 -20.41 9.06
C GLY A 168 -17.84 -20.33 8.53
N PRO A 169 -18.87 -20.86 9.23
CA PRO A 169 -20.27 -20.73 8.80
C PRO A 169 -20.80 -19.30 8.73
N CYS A 170 -20.14 -18.35 9.41
CA CYS A 170 -20.47 -16.94 9.37
C CYS A 170 -19.70 -16.19 8.28
N LEU A 171 -18.63 -16.75 7.70
CA LEU A 171 -17.85 -16.06 6.66
C LEU A 171 -18.59 -16.11 5.32
N SER A 172 -18.97 -14.94 4.80
CA SER A 172 -19.70 -14.81 3.53
C SER A 172 -18.74 -14.72 2.34
N ALA A 173 -17.82 -13.76 2.36
CA ALA A 173 -16.87 -13.54 1.28
C ALA A 173 -15.64 -12.72 1.72
N PRO A 174 -14.44 -13.04 1.21
CA PRO A 174 -13.32 -12.11 1.17
C PRO A 174 -13.46 -11.11 0.00
N HIS A 175 -12.91 -9.91 0.16
CA HIS A 175 -12.87 -8.86 -0.86
C HIS A 175 -11.59 -8.04 -0.69
N HIS A 176 -10.59 -8.23 -1.56
CA HIS A 176 -9.29 -7.54 -1.48
C HIS A 176 -8.60 -7.64 -0.11
N ASP A 177 -8.71 -6.62 0.73
CA ASP A 177 -8.16 -6.50 2.10
C ASP A 177 -9.24 -6.67 3.19
N ALA A 178 -10.47 -6.96 2.80
CA ALA A 178 -11.62 -7.05 3.68
C ALA A 178 -12.30 -8.43 3.69
N ILE A 179 -13.09 -8.66 4.74
CA ILE A 179 -14.00 -9.80 4.90
C ILE A 179 -15.42 -9.32 5.22
N TYR A 180 -16.40 -10.09 4.77
CA TYR A 180 -17.80 -9.93 5.09
C TYR A 180 -18.33 -11.18 5.79
N MET A 181 -19.10 -10.98 6.86
CA MET A 181 -19.63 -12.08 7.67
C MET A 181 -21.11 -11.88 8.00
N HIS A 182 -21.89 -12.96 8.06
CA HIS A 182 -23.25 -13.00 8.58
C HIS A 182 -23.25 -13.54 10.00
N VAL A 183 -23.48 -12.66 10.97
CA VAL A 183 -23.53 -13.01 12.40
C VAL A 183 -24.99 -12.95 12.86
N ARG A 184 -25.44 -13.96 13.62
CA ARG A 184 -26.83 -14.04 14.06
C ARG A 184 -27.10 -13.13 15.24
#